data_AF-A0A3N4MJI2-F1
#
_entry.id   AF-A0A3N4MJI2-F1
#
_cell.length_a   1.000
_cell.length_b   1.000
_cell.length_c   1.000
_cell.angle_alpha   90.00
_cell.angle_beta   90.00
_cell.angle_gamma   90.00
#
_symmetry.space_group_name_H-M   'P 1'
#
loop_
_entity.id
_entity.type
_entity.pdbx_description
1 polymer ?
#
loop_
_entity_poly.entity_id
_entity_poly.type
_entity_poly.pdbx_seq_one_letter_code
_entity_poly.pdbx_strand_id
1 'polypeptide(L)'
;METKYFVSHDGNRHGLFDSLEQAEHYILKKIGWTDSEIVEKWAFVKKEARKYGGDPFSSNGRHSLWFIDELKLSDGLIMEVDSLPFDDFVENISAERGTEEFAEMKRRMVGYYLGG
;
A
#
# COMPACT_ATOMS: atom_id res chain seq x y z
N MET A 1 -9.51 10.45 13.32
CA MET A 1 -8.93 9.96 12.06
C MET A 1 -7.56 9.38 12.35
N GLU A 2 -7.28 8.23 11.77
CA GLU A 2 -6.04 7.48 11.93
C GLU A 2 -5.46 7.18 10.55
N THR A 3 -4.14 7.30 10.39
CA THR A 3 -3.45 6.86 9.17
C THR A 3 -2.85 5.48 9.40
N LYS A 4 -3.11 4.55 8.49
CA LYS A 4 -2.48 3.22 8.44
C LYS A 4 -1.79 3.04 7.09
N TYR A 5 -0.75 2.23 7.05
CA TYR A 5 -0.06 1.85 5.83
C TYR A 5 -0.37 0.40 5.51
N PHE A 6 -1.09 0.18 4.42
CA PHE A 6 -1.48 -1.15 3.96
C PHE A 6 -0.37 -1.74 3.09
N VAL A 7 0.05 -2.96 3.39
CA VAL A 7 1.02 -3.68 2.56
C VAL A 7 0.32 -4.82 1.82
N SER A 8 0.56 -4.87 0.51
CA SER A 8 0.25 -6.02 -0.32
C SER A 8 1.41 -6.44 -1.21
N HIS A 9 1.33 -7.69 -1.68
CA HIS A 9 2.24 -8.25 -2.67
C HIS A 9 1.43 -8.96 -3.73
N ASP A 10 1.50 -8.48 -4.97
CA ASP A 10 0.78 -9.07 -6.11
C ASP A 10 -0.73 -9.26 -5.83
N GLY A 11 -1.36 -8.23 -5.26
CA GLY A 11 -2.78 -8.25 -4.89
C GLY A 11 -3.13 -9.07 -3.64
N ASN A 12 -2.15 -9.57 -2.89
CA ASN A 12 -2.37 -10.29 -1.63
C ASN A 12 -2.09 -9.40 -0.41
N ARG A 13 -3.04 -9.31 0.51
CA ARG A 13 -2.90 -8.56 1.77
C ARG A 13 -1.84 -9.19 2.68
N HIS A 14 -1.00 -8.34 3.26
CA HIS A 14 -0.01 -8.73 4.24
C HIS A 14 -0.13 -8.04 5.61
N GLY A 15 -0.75 -6.86 5.68
CA GLY A 15 -1.01 -6.21 6.96
C GLY A 15 -1.33 -4.72 6.86
N LEU A 16 -1.68 -4.15 8.02
CA LEU A 16 -1.80 -2.70 8.25
C LEU A 16 -0.75 -2.31 9.29
N PHE A 17 -0.02 -1.23 9.03
CA PHE A 17 1.06 -0.74 9.87
C PHE A 17 0.80 0.69 10.32
N ASP A 18 1.37 1.09 11.45
CA ASP A 18 1.14 2.41 12.05
C ASP A 18 2.01 3.50 11.42
N SER A 19 3.06 3.10 10.67
CA SER A 19 3.93 4.03 9.96
C SER A 19 4.45 3.43 8.66
N LEU A 20 4.83 4.32 7.72
CA LEU A 20 5.48 3.94 6.48
C LEU A 20 6.76 3.14 6.77
N GLU A 21 7.55 3.55 7.76
CA GLU A 21 8.78 2.86 8.14
C GLU A 21 8.52 1.41 8.55
N GLN A 22 7.47 1.14 9.35
CA GLN A 22 7.11 -0.22 9.73
C GLN A 22 6.69 -1.07 8.52
N ALA A 23 5.92 -0.50 7.59
CA ALA A 23 5.52 -1.15 6.35
C ALA A 23 6.73 -1.47 5.46
N GLU A 24 7.63 -0.50 5.27
CA GLU A 24 8.89 -0.68 4.53
C GLU A 24 9.75 -1.78 5.17
N HIS A 25 9.94 -1.75 6.49
CA HIS A 25 10.73 -2.74 7.22
C HIS A 25 10.13 -4.15 7.10
N TYR A 26 8.80 -4.27 7.13
CA TYR A 26 8.13 -5.55 6.91
C TYR A 26 8.47 -6.13 5.53
N ILE A 27 8.37 -5.31 4.47
CA ILE A 27 8.71 -5.73 3.11
C ILE A 27 10.19 -6.14 3.01
N LEU A 28 11.10 -5.31 3.52
CA LEU A 28 12.54 -5.57 3.53
C LEU A 28 12.87 -6.91 4.21
N LYS A 29 12.25 -7.19 5.35
CA LYS A 29 12.39 -8.49 6.03
C LYS A 29 11.84 -9.66 5.20
N LYS A 30 10.71 -9.47 4.50
CA LYS A 30 10.15 -10.50 3.60
C LYS A 30 11.05 -10.80 2.41
N ILE A 31 11.81 -9.81 1.93
CA ILE A 31 12.80 -9.99 0.86
C ILE A 31 14.20 -10.38 1.37
N GLY A 32 14.34 -10.65 2.67
CA GLY A 32 15.54 -11.27 3.26
C GLY A 32 16.55 -10.32 3.88
N TRP A 33 16.23 -9.03 4.06
CA TRP A 33 17.12 -8.09 4.75
C TRP A 33 17.14 -8.33 6.25
N THR A 34 18.31 -8.17 6.85
CA THR A 34 18.49 -8.15 8.31
C THR A 34 18.21 -6.77 8.90
N ASP A 35 17.92 -6.71 10.21
CA ASP A 35 17.71 -5.42 10.90
C ASP A 35 18.90 -4.47 10.75
N SER A 36 20.14 -4.99 10.84
CA SER A 36 21.35 -4.18 10.66
C SER A 36 21.43 -3.59 9.26
N GLU A 37 21.10 -4.37 8.22
CA GLU A 37 21.13 -3.87 6.84
C GLU A 37 20.08 -2.79 6.59
N ILE A 38 18.90 -2.93 7.18
CA ILE A 38 17.85 -1.91 7.07
C ILE A 38 18.36 -0.60 7.68
N VAL A 39 18.91 -0.63 8.89
CA VAL A 39 19.42 0.56 9.57
C VAL A 39 20.58 1.21 8.79
N GLU A 40 21.50 0.40 8.27
CA GLU A 40 22.72 0.90 7.62
C GLU A 40 22.50 1.36 6.18
N LYS A 41 21.64 0.66 5.41
CA LYS A 41 21.60 0.79 3.95
C LYS A 41 20.29 1.36 3.42
N TRP A 42 19.18 1.25 4.15
CA TRP A 42 17.86 1.54 3.56
C TRP A 42 17.69 2.99 3.12
N ALA A 43 18.14 3.94 3.94
CA ALA A 43 18.10 5.37 3.60
C ALA A 43 18.88 5.68 2.31
N PHE A 44 20.02 5.00 2.10
CA PHE A 44 20.83 5.14 0.89
C PHE A 44 20.10 4.55 -0.33
N VAL A 45 19.55 3.33 -0.23
CA VAL A 45 18.79 2.71 -1.33
C VAL A 45 17.59 3.56 -1.75
N LYS A 46 16.81 4.08 -0.79
CA LYS A 46 15.69 4.98 -1.10
C LYS A 46 16.15 6.22 -1.85
N LYS A 47 17.27 6.83 -1.43
CA LYS A 47 17.82 8.03 -2.09
C LYS A 47 18.24 7.72 -3.53
N GLU A 48 18.95 6.63 -3.76
CA GLU A 48 19.42 6.25 -5.10
C GLU A 48 18.26 5.85 -6.02
N ALA A 49 17.26 5.11 -5.52
CA ALA A 49 16.07 4.76 -6.30
C ALA A 49 15.28 6.00 -6.74
N ARG A 50 15.01 6.93 -5.81
CA ARG A 50 14.27 8.18 -6.09
C ARG A 50 14.95 9.08 -7.11
N LYS A 51 16.27 9.05 -7.21
CA LYS A 51 17.04 9.85 -8.19
C LYS A 51 16.59 9.59 -9.63
N TYR A 52 16.11 8.39 -9.91
CA TYR A 52 15.66 7.96 -11.23
C TYR A 52 14.15 7.67 -11.29
N GLY A 53 13.39 8.09 -10.26
CA GLY A 53 11.96 7.78 -10.15
C GLY A 53 11.66 6.29 -9.98
N GLY A 54 12.65 5.50 -9.55
CA GLY A 54 12.49 4.06 -9.36
C GLY A 54 11.78 3.74 -8.05
N ASP A 55 11.07 2.61 -8.05
CA ASP A 55 10.53 1.99 -6.85
C ASP A 55 11.62 1.13 -6.20
N PRO A 56 12.05 1.42 -4.95
CA PRO A 56 13.06 0.63 -4.25
C PRO A 56 12.62 -0.81 -3.93
N PHE A 57 11.33 -1.12 -4.05
CA PHE A 57 10.80 -2.48 -3.89
C PHE A 57 10.64 -3.24 -5.20
N SER A 58 10.88 -2.59 -6.35
CA SER A 58 10.87 -3.26 -7.65
C SER A 58 12.06 -4.21 -7.80
N SER A 59 11.82 -5.44 -8.25
CA SER A 59 12.87 -6.45 -8.46
C SER A 59 12.99 -6.82 -9.95
N ASN A 60 14.16 -6.54 -10.54
CA ASN A 60 14.77 -7.03 -11.79
C ASN A 60 13.94 -7.98 -12.70
N GLY A 61 12.78 -7.55 -13.19
CA GLY A 61 12.07 -8.21 -14.30
C GLY A 61 11.21 -9.43 -13.93
N ARG A 62 10.88 -9.65 -12.65
CA ARG A 62 9.74 -10.53 -12.27
C ARG A 62 8.61 -9.64 -11.76
N HIS A 63 7.41 -9.87 -12.29
CA HIS A 63 6.21 -9.03 -12.12
C HIS A 63 5.70 -8.85 -10.68
N SER A 64 6.38 -9.37 -9.66
CA SER A 64 5.93 -9.29 -8.28
C SER A 64 6.15 -7.88 -7.73
N LEU A 65 5.06 -7.13 -7.56
CA LEU A 65 5.06 -5.76 -7.05
C LEU A 65 4.62 -5.77 -5.58
N TRP A 66 5.43 -5.16 -4.71
CA TRP A 66 5.02 -4.78 -3.37
C TRP A 66 4.39 -3.40 -3.43
N PHE A 67 3.26 -3.23 -2.75
CA PHE A 67 2.57 -1.95 -2.66
C PHE A 67 2.45 -1.54 -1.20
N ILE A 68 2.60 -0.23 -0.96
CA ILE A 68 2.26 0.40 0.29
C ILE A 68 1.25 1.50 -0.02
N ASP A 69 0.00 1.30 0.37
CA ASP A 69 -1.06 2.30 0.22
C ASP A 69 -1.27 3.01 1.57
N GLU A 70 -1.38 4.34 1.55
CA GLU A 70 -1.75 5.13 2.73
C GLU A 70 -3.28 5.14 2.89
N LEU A 71 -3.78 4.62 4.00
CA LEU A 71 -5.20 4.63 4.34
C LEU A 71 -5.48 5.65 5.44
N LYS A 72 -6.39 6.61 5.19
CA LYS A 72 -6.99 7.39 6.27
C LYS A 72 -8.29 6.75 6.70
N LEU A 73 -8.37 6.40 7.97
CA LEU A 73 -9.51 5.72 8.58
C LEU A 73 -10.24 6.65 9.56
N SER A 74 -11.57 6.52 9.62
CA SER A 74 -12.41 7.09 10.69
C SER A 74 -13.42 6.06 11.13
N ASP A 75 -13.45 5.73 12.43
CA ASP A 75 -14.38 4.76 13.01
C ASP A 75 -14.41 3.40 12.28
N GLY A 76 -13.24 2.93 11.82
CA GLY A 76 -13.10 1.68 11.08
C GLY A 76 -13.50 1.75 9.60
N LEU A 77 -13.85 2.93 9.08
CA LEU A 77 -14.20 3.16 7.68
C LEU A 77 -13.03 3.80 6.93
N ILE A 78 -12.85 3.40 5.67
CA ILE A 78 -11.87 4.00 4.76
C ILE A 78 -12.41 5.34 4.25
N MET A 79 -11.69 6.41 4.57
CA MET A 79 -12.01 7.77 4.13
C MET A 79 -11.20 8.15 2.90
N GLU A 80 -9.90 7.81 2.88
CA GLU A 80 -8.98 8.08 1.77
C GLU A 80 -8.02 6.91 1.55
N VAL A 81 -7.59 6.75 0.30
CA VAL A 81 -6.50 5.87 -0.15
C VAL A 81 -5.51 6.75 -0.92
N ASP A 82 -4.24 6.77 -0.51
CA ASP A 82 -3.18 7.60 -1.11
C ASP A 82 -3.57 9.07 -1.29
N SER A 83 -4.13 9.65 -0.22
CA SER A 83 -4.65 11.04 -0.18
C SER A 83 -5.83 11.33 -1.13
N LEU A 84 -6.39 10.30 -1.77
CA LEU A 84 -7.58 10.41 -2.61
C LEU A 84 -8.80 9.93 -1.82
N PRO A 85 -9.92 10.68 -1.80
CA PRO A 85 -11.16 10.21 -1.18
C PRO A 85 -11.56 8.83 -1.68
N PHE A 86 -12.02 7.96 -0.79
CA PHE A 86 -12.20 6.54 -1.11
C PHE A 86 -13.17 6.30 -2.27
N ASP A 87 -14.24 7.10 -2.35
CA ASP A 87 -15.18 7.01 -3.48
C ASP A 87 -14.55 7.50 -4.79
N ASP A 88 -13.65 8.50 -4.78
CA ASP A 88 -12.92 8.94 -5.97
C ASP A 88 -11.92 7.86 -6.40
N PHE A 89 -11.27 7.19 -5.45
CA PHE A 89 -10.39 6.06 -5.71
C PHE A 89 -11.12 4.90 -6.39
N VAL A 90 -12.27 4.49 -5.85
CA VAL A 90 -13.06 3.39 -6.41
C VAL A 90 -13.52 3.73 -7.84
N GLU A 91 -13.99 4.95 -8.07
CA GLU A 91 -14.41 5.42 -9.39
C GLU A 91 -13.25 5.37 -10.41
N ASN A 92 -12.05 5.80 -10.01
CA ASN A 92 -10.85 5.78 -10.87
C ASN A 92 -10.42 4.37 -11.32
N ILE A 93 -10.71 3.33 -10.53
CA ILE A 93 -10.28 1.95 -10.82
C ILE A 93 -11.41 1.05 -11.33
N SER A 94 -12.65 1.55 -11.41
CA SER A 94 -13.81 0.73 -11.77
C SER A 94 -14.81 1.44 -12.69
N ALA A 95 -15.95 1.87 -12.16
CA ALA A 95 -17.12 2.35 -12.87
C ALA A 95 -17.74 3.57 -12.17
N GLU A 96 -18.65 4.26 -12.86
CA GLU A 96 -19.30 5.50 -12.42
C GLU A 96 -20.08 5.32 -11.11
N ARG A 97 -20.07 6.35 -10.26
CA ARG A 97 -20.84 6.37 -9.01
C ARG A 97 -22.33 6.10 -9.22
N GLY A 98 -22.93 5.40 -8.27
CA GLY A 98 -24.36 5.09 -8.29
C GLY A 98 -24.72 3.83 -9.09
N THR A 99 -23.75 3.19 -9.74
CA THR A 99 -23.90 1.87 -10.36
C THR A 99 -23.77 0.74 -9.32
N GLU A 100 -24.30 -0.43 -9.64
CA GLU A 100 -24.09 -1.64 -8.84
C GLU A 100 -22.61 -2.06 -8.83
N GLU A 101 -21.93 -1.90 -9.96
CA GLU A 101 -20.50 -2.20 -10.12
C GLU A 101 -19.63 -1.36 -9.18
N PHE A 102 -19.92 -0.06 -9.03
CA PHE A 102 -19.25 0.79 -8.05
C PHE A 102 -19.45 0.30 -6.61
N ALA A 103 -20.68 -0.09 -6.25
CA ALA A 103 -20.98 -0.59 -4.91
C ALA A 103 -20.28 -1.93 -4.62
N GLU A 104 -20.23 -2.83 -5.61
CA GLU A 104 -19.50 -4.09 -5.52
C GLU A 104 -17.99 -3.87 -5.39
N MET A 105 -17.42 -2.98 -6.22
CA MET A 105 -16.00 -2.66 -6.13
C MET A 105 -15.65 -2.06 -4.77
N LYS A 106 -16.46 -1.13 -4.26
CA LYS A 106 -16.27 -0.54 -2.93
C LYS A 106 -16.25 -1.61 -1.84
N ARG A 107 -17.20 -2.56 -1.86
CA ARG A 107 -17.21 -3.71 -0.93
C ARG A 107 -15.95 -4.56 -1.05
N ARG A 108 -15.52 -4.86 -2.28
CA ARG A 108 -14.31 -5.64 -2.54
C ARG A 108 -13.05 -4.94 -2.03
N MET A 109 -12.93 -3.62 -2.21
CA MET A 109 -11.80 -2.83 -1.72
C MET A 109 -11.77 -2.74 -0.19
N VAL A 110 -12.93 -2.59 0.45
CA VAL A 110 -13.01 -2.69 1.93
C VAL A 110 -12.53 -4.07 2.40
N GLY A 111 -12.97 -5.15 1.75
CA GLY A 111 -12.50 -6.50 2.04
C GLY A 111 -10.99 -6.66 1.83
N TYR A 112 -10.47 -6.11 0.74
CA TYR A 112 -9.03 -6.15 0.41
C TYR A 112 -8.18 -5.42 1.46
N TYR A 113 -8.57 -4.21 1.85
CA TYR A 113 -7.79 -3.38 2.78
C TYR A 113 -7.95 -3.80 4.25
N LEU A 114 -9.19 -4.09 4.67
CA LEU A 114 -9.53 -4.30 6.07
C LEU A 114 -9.75 -5.78 6.43
N GLY A 115 -9.95 -6.67 5.45
CA GLY A 115 -10.15 -8.12 5.65
C GLY A 115 -11.51 -8.46 6.22
N GLY A 116 -12.54 -7.87 5.62
CA GLY A 116 -13.95 -8.15 5.94
C GLY A 116 -14.34 -9.62 5.82
#